data_AF-A0A3D4B3T5-F1
#
_entry.id   AF-A0A3D4B3T5-F1
#
_cell.length_a   1.000
_cell.length_b   1.000
_cell.length_c   1.000
_cell.angle_alpha   90.00
_cell.angle_beta   90.00
_cell.angle_gamma   90.00
#
_symmetry.space_group_name_H-M   'P 1'
#
loop_
_entity.id
_entity.type
_entity.pdbx_description
1 polymer ?
#
loop_
_entity_poly.entity_id
_entity_poly.type
_entity_poly.pdbx_seq_one_letter_code
_entity_poly.pdbx_strand_id
1 'polypeptide(L)'
;HQKFDPEQARQLLTEAGYPDGKGLPSLELWVRGEPPTTDEWNVVVAIQEMLKEHLNINMKIRQQSTNAFNAFMRNHEIPWGFLWFNMDYP
;
A
#
# COMPACT_ATOMS: atom_id res chain seq x y z
N HIS A 1 -17.18 11.39 -2.90
CA HIS A 1 -15.85 11.74 -3.44
C HIS A 1 -14.80 11.40 -2.42
N GLN A 2 -13.76 10.67 -2.83
CA GLN A 2 -12.56 10.50 -2.01
C GLN A 2 -11.69 11.73 -2.24
N LYS A 3 -11.51 12.55 -1.21
CA LYS A 3 -10.75 13.82 -1.28
C LYS A 3 -9.29 13.53 -0.96
N PHE A 4 -8.38 14.09 -1.76
CA PHE A 4 -6.96 14.11 -1.44
C PHE A 4 -6.67 15.24 -0.45
N ASP A 5 -6.31 14.91 0.80
CA ASP A 5 -6.07 15.87 1.89
C ASP A 5 -4.83 15.49 2.74
N PRO A 6 -3.62 15.86 2.30
CA PRO A 6 -2.37 15.57 3.02
C PRO A 6 -2.28 16.19 4.42
N GLU A 7 -2.88 17.36 4.63
CA GLU A 7 -2.86 18.05 5.93
C GLU A 7 -3.63 17.22 6.97
N GLN A 8 -4.84 16.80 6.61
CA GLN A 8 -5.64 15.95 7.49
C GLN A 8 -4.95 14.62 7.78
N ALA A 9 -4.29 14.01 6.79
CA ALA A 9 -3.54 12.77 6.98
C ALA A 9 -2.35 12.94 7.96
N ARG A 10 -1.60 14.05 7.89
CA ARG A 10 -0.52 14.36 8.85
C ARG A 10 -1.04 14.57 10.27
N GLN A 11 -2.20 15.23 10.41
CA GLN A 11 -2.84 15.40 11.70
C GLN A 11 -3.20 14.05 12.32
N LEU A 12 -3.83 13.16 11.54
CA LEU A 12 -4.21 11.82 12.01
C LEU A 12 -3.00 10.97 12.41
N LEU A 13 -1.89 11.06 11.68
CA LEU A 13 -0.66 10.38 12.06
C LEU A 13 -0.11 10.90 13.39
N THR A 14 -0.16 12.22 13.61
CA THR A 14 0.26 12.83 14.88
C THR A 14 -0.61 12.36 16.04
N GLU A 15 -1.93 12.34 15.86
CA GLU A 15 -2.89 11.86 16.86
C GLU A 15 -2.70 10.37 17.17
N ALA A 16 -2.31 9.56 16.19
CA ALA A 16 -1.96 8.14 16.37
C ALA A 16 -0.59 7.91 17.05
N GLY A 17 0.16 8.97 17.35
CA GLY A 17 1.49 8.88 17.98
C GLY A 17 2.66 8.76 16.99
N TYR A 18 2.41 9.04 15.71
CA TYR A 18 3.41 8.98 14.63
C TYR A 18 3.59 10.34 13.93
N PRO A 19 3.93 11.42 14.66
CA PRO A 19 4.11 12.74 14.06
C PRO A 19 5.15 12.70 12.95
N ASP A 20 4.80 13.23 11.78
CA ASP A 20 5.68 13.22 10.59
C ASP A 20 6.19 11.80 10.24
N GLY A 21 5.36 10.78 10.46
CA GLY A 21 5.67 9.37 10.19
C GLY A 21 6.71 8.76 11.15
N LYS A 22 7.22 9.52 12.13
CA LYS A 22 8.26 9.04 13.05
C LYS A 22 7.71 8.00 14.02
N GLY A 23 8.46 6.93 14.23
CA GLY A 23 8.05 5.82 15.10
C GLY A 23 7.04 4.86 14.47
N LEU A 24 6.56 5.14 13.24
CA LEU A 24 5.69 4.22 12.52
C LEU A 24 6.49 2.96 12.15
N PRO A 25 5.95 1.74 12.38
CA PRO A 25 6.59 0.52 11.92
C PRO A 25 6.80 0.51 10.40
N SER A 26 7.80 -0.23 9.94
CA SER A 26 8.03 -0.42 8.50
C SER A 26 6.78 -1.03 7.86
N LEU A 27 6.21 -0.33 6.88
CA LEU A 27 5.07 -0.81 6.12
C LEU A 27 5.55 -1.63 4.91
N GLU A 28 4.89 -2.75 4.66
CA GLU A 28 5.08 -3.55 3.45
C GLU A 28 3.75 -3.64 2.71
N LEU A 29 3.72 -3.14 1.47
CA LEU A 29 2.60 -3.34 0.55
C LEU A 29 2.87 -4.58 -0.29
N TRP A 30 2.04 -5.61 -0.12
CA TRP A 30 2.21 -6.86 -0.83
C TRP A 30 1.52 -6.79 -2.19
N VAL A 31 2.22 -7.25 -3.22
CA VAL A 31 1.78 -7.22 -4.63
C VAL A 31 1.88 -8.63 -5.25
N ARG A 32 0.93 -8.96 -6.12
CA ARG A 32 0.67 -10.31 -6.66
C ARG A 32 1.28 -10.46 -8.06
N GLY A 33 2.56 -10.75 -8.12
CA GLY A 33 3.23 -11.27 -9.31
C GLY A 33 3.25 -10.32 -10.51
N GLU A 34 2.90 -9.06 -10.32
CA GLU A 34 2.86 -8.05 -11.38
C GLU A 34 4.30 -7.68 -11.75
N PRO A 35 4.71 -7.81 -13.02
CA PRO A 35 6.04 -7.38 -13.41
C PRO A 35 6.17 -5.86 -13.32
N PRO A 36 7.40 -5.33 -13.12
CA PRO A 36 7.65 -3.88 -12.99
C PRO A 36 7.28 -3.02 -14.21
N THR A 37 6.77 -3.63 -15.27
CA THR A 37 6.39 -2.99 -16.53
C THR A 37 4.89 -2.78 -16.68
N THR A 38 4.11 -3.13 -15.65
CA THR A 38 2.63 -3.02 -15.66
C THR A 38 2.16 -1.68 -15.13
N ASP A 39 0.96 -1.27 -15.53
CA ASP A 39 0.32 -0.05 -15.01
C ASP A 39 0.04 -0.19 -13.50
N GLU A 40 -0.31 -1.39 -13.04
CA GLU A 40 -0.49 -1.71 -11.62
C GLU A 40 0.79 -1.47 -10.82
N TRP A 41 1.95 -1.83 -11.37
CA TRP A 41 3.23 -1.56 -10.74
C TRP A 41 3.49 -0.05 -10.63
N ASN A 42 3.20 0.71 -11.68
CA ASN A 42 3.35 2.17 -11.66
C ASN A 42 2.46 2.81 -10.59
N VAL A 43 1.24 2.31 -10.39
CA VAL A 43 0.35 2.75 -9.29
C VAL A 43 0.96 2.46 -7.93
N VAL A 44 1.53 1.27 -7.74
CA VAL A 44 2.16 0.87 -6.47
C VAL A 44 3.38 1.73 -6.14
N VAL A 45 4.19 2.07 -7.14
CA VAL A 45 5.31 3.02 -6.99
C VAL A 45 4.80 4.42 -6.66
N ALA A 46 3.75 4.90 -7.35
CA ALA A 46 3.15 6.19 -7.03
C ALA A 46 2.61 6.24 -5.58
N ILE A 47 1.99 5.17 -5.08
CA ILE A 47 1.58 5.07 -3.67
C ILE A 47 2.80 5.20 -2.73
N GLN A 48 3.91 4.52 -3.06
CA GLN A 48 5.15 4.63 -2.28
C GLN A 48 5.67 6.07 -2.22
N GLU A 49 5.71 6.76 -3.36
CA GLU A 49 6.18 8.13 -3.48
C GLU A 49 5.25 9.11 -2.76
N MET A 50 3.94 8.98 -2.93
CA MET A 50 2.95 9.86 -2.27
C MET A 50 3.01 9.74 -0.74
N LEU A 51 3.17 8.52 -0.20
CA LEU A 51 3.34 8.31 1.23
C LEU A 51 4.65 8.94 1.73
N LYS A 52 5.72 8.86 0.94
CA LYS A 52 7.00 9.46 1.28
C LYS A 52 6.94 10.98 1.24
N GLU A 53 6.42 11.55 0.17
CA GLU A 53 6.37 13.00 -0.07
C GLU A 53 5.47 13.72 0.95
N HIS A 54 4.28 13.16 1.21
CA HIS A 54 3.28 13.87 1.99
C HIS A 54 3.30 13.54 3.47
N LEU A 55 3.75 12.34 3.84
CA LEU A 55 3.66 11.81 5.20
C LEU A 55 5.01 11.38 5.78
N ASN A 56 6.10 11.50 5.01
CA ASN A 56 7.45 11.04 5.36
C ASN A 56 7.52 9.54 5.70
N ILE A 57 6.59 8.75 5.18
CA ILE A 57 6.52 7.30 5.42
C ILE A 57 7.35 6.56 4.38
N ASN A 58 8.28 5.71 4.84
CA ASN A 58 9.01 4.80 3.96
C ASN A 58 8.30 3.43 3.95
N MET A 59 7.66 3.10 2.83
CA MET A 59 7.04 1.80 2.58
C MET A 59 7.95 0.93 1.72
N LYS A 60 7.91 -0.39 1.90
CA LYS A 60 8.51 -1.36 0.99
C LYS A 60 7.45 -2.02 0.12
N ILE A 61 7.80 -2.31 -1.12
CA ILE A 61 6.99 -3.11 -2.03
C ILE A 61 7.45 -4.57 -1.89
N ARG A 62 6.53 -5.47 -1.54
CA ARG A 62 6.80 -6.89 -1.38
C ARG A 62 6.09 -7.69 -2.46
N GLN A 63 6.82 -7.92 -3.55
CA GLN A 63 6.35 -8.76 -4.64
C GLN A 63 6.37 -10.23 -4.25
N GLN A 64 5.27 -10.91 -4.49
CA GLN A 64 5.12 -12.36 -4.32
C GLN A 64 4.70 -12.98 -5.64
N SER A 65 5.08 -14.23 -5.91
CA SER A 65 4.47 -14.96 -7.04
C SER A 65 2.95 -15.08 -6.83
N THR A 66 2.18 -15.15 -7.91
CA THR A 66 0.71 -15.28 -7.84
C THR A 66 0.27 -16.45 -6.95
N ASN A 67 0.96 -17.59 -7.03
CA ASN A 67 0.65 -18.77 -6.22
C ASN A 67 0.92 -18.54 -4.73
N ALA A 68 2.07 -17.95 -4.38
CA ALA A 68 2.42 -17.64 -3.01
C ALA A 68 1.47 -16.59 -2.43
N PHE A 69 1.24 -15.49 -3.16
CA PHE A 69 0.31 -14.44 -2.75
C PHE A 69 -1.09 -15.00 -2.47
N ASN A 70 -1.61 -15.85 -3.36
CA ASN A 70 -2.91 -16.48 -3.16
C ASN A 70 -2.96 -17.41 -1.95
N ALA A 71 -1.87 -18.12 -1.64
CA ALA A 71 -1.79 -18.94 -0.43
C ALA A 71 -1.83 -18.07 0.83
N PHE A 72 -1.02 -17.00 0.88
CA PHE A 72 -1.00 -16.06 1.99
C PHE A 72 -2.36 -15.35 2.18
N MET A 73 -3.01 -14.96 1.08
CA MET A 73 -4.36 -14.39 1.12
C MET A 73 -5.37 -15.34 1.76
N ARG A 74 -5.40 -16.61 1.33
CA ARG A 74 -6.33 -17.62 1.87
C ARG A 74 -6.11 -17.89 3.35
N ASN A 75 -4.87 -17.76 3.81
CA ASN A 75 -4.50 -17.96 5.21
C ASN A 75 -4.61 -16.70 6.07
N HIS A 76 -5.05 -15.56 5.51
CA HIS A 76 -5.11 -14.27 6.19
C HIS A 76 -3.74 -13.76 6.69
N GLU A 77 -2.67 -14.09 5.96
CA GLU A 77 -1.29 -13.73 6.32
C GLU A 77 -0.83 -12.42 5.70
N ILE A 78 -1.63 -11.80 4.82
CA ILE A 78 -1.31 -10.51 4.18
C ILE A 78 -1.90 -9.37 5.02
N PRO A 79 -1.08 -8.56 5.71
CA PRO A 79 -1.58 -7.47 6.54
C PRO A 79 -2.05 -6.27 5.70
N TRP A 80 -1.34 -5.99 4.61
CA TRP A 80 -1.66 -4.92 3.66
C TRP A 80 -1.28 -5.35 2.24
N GLY A 81 -2.30 -5.51 1.39
CA GLY A 81 -2.14 -5.99 0.02
C GLY A 81 -2.75 -5.02 -0.99
N PHE A 82 -2.10 -4.90 -2.15
CA PHE A 82 -2.65 -4.23 -3.31
C PHE A 82 -3.41 -5.25 -4.16
N LEU A 83 -4.67 -4.94 -4.46
CA LEU A 83 -5.58 -5.80 -5.20
C LEU A 83 -6.43 -4.97 -6.13
N TRP A 84 -6.74 -5.54 -7.29
CA TRP A 84 -7.83 -5.09 -8.14
C TRP A 84 -8.93 -6.14 -8.16
N PHE A 85 -10.13 -5.69 -8.44
CA PHE A 85 -11.31 -6.53 -8.59
C PHE A 85 -11.82 -6.40 -10.01
N ASN A 86 -12.00 -7.54 -10.68
CA ASN A 86 -12.78 -7.62 -11.91
C ASN A 86 -14.16 -8.13 -11.54
N MET A 87 -15.19 -7.46 -12.05
CA MET A 87 -16.57 -7.75 -11.72
C MET A 87 -17.00 -9.11 -12.31
N ASP A 88 -17.56 -9.98 -11.48
CA ASP A 88 -17.92 -11.35 -11.87
C ASP A 88 -19.19 -11.41 -12.76
N TYR A 89 -20.08 -10.43 -12.65
CA TYR A 89 -21.31 -10.31 -13.43
C TYR A 89 -21.78 -8.83 -13.49
N PRO A 90 -22.49 -8.40 -14.56
CA PRO A 90 -23.05 -7.05 -14.67
C PRO A 90 -24.01 -6.65 -13.53
#